data_AF-A0A7W5DI67-F1
#
_entry.id   AF-A0A7W5DI67-F1
#
_cell.length_a   1.000
_cell.length_b   1.000
_cell.length_c   1.000
_cell.angle_alpha   90.00
_cell.angle_beta   90.00
_cell.angle_gamma   90.00
#
_symmetry.space_group_name_H-M   'P 1'
#
loop_
_entity.id
_entity.type
_entity.pdbx_description
1 polymer ?
#
loop_
_entity_poly.entity_id
_entity_poly.type
_entity_poly.pdbx_seq_one_letter_code
_entity_poly.pdbx_strand_id
1 'polypeptide(L)'
;MSLHLSTLEPLIALPSSPGNVRPIREVAGETIYQAYIGSSANPGLRDFAVPAMMVEGRQVPPGVSFDVNPTSRQILEILSNESYLTRLIRAGARLHQAGCNGCIGMGQAPASGRNSLRTVPRNFPGRSGTPEDCVFLCSPETATASALTGKITDPRDLDMDYPRFREPERVVVNREMLLAPAEDSGLVELVKGPNVKSLPAFEPIPASFAGPVLLKLGDDVSTDEIMPAGAEVLPLRSNIPAIAEHVFQAVDGDFSPRAHDLEGEGFFLVAGKNYGQGSSREHAAIAPRYLGLRAVCALSYGRIHWQNLANFGVVPLTFTDPENLEAIEQGDELALDDIVAALDSGEDITLHNRTRDQRYTLRHDLSRRQIDMIRHGSLIELVRQETK
;
A
#
# COMPACT_ATOMS: atom_id res chain seq x y z
N MET A 1 -20.76 14.43 -8.75
CA MET A 1 -19.65 15.30 -9.20
C MET A 1 -19.61 15.27 -10.72
N SER A 2 -19.54 16.43 -11.39
CA SER A 2 -19.42 16.53 -12.86
C SER A 2 -18.03 17.06 -13.23
N LEU A 3 -17.38 16.48 -14.26
CA LEU A 3 -16.04 16.85 -14.71
C LEU A 3 -16.05 17.20 -16.20
N HIS A 4 -15.51 18.37 -16.57
CA HIS A 4 -15.38 18.82 -17.96
C HIS A 4 -13.96 18.57 -18.47
N LEU A 5 -13.80 17.58 -19.36
CA LEU A 5 -12.46 17.18 -19.85
C LEU A 5 -11.77 18.26 -20.68
N SER A 6 -12.52 19.13 -21.37
CA SER A 6 -11.96 20.20 -22.20
C SER A 6 -11.30 21.32 -21.42
N THR A 7 -11.61 21.44 -20.12
CA THR A 7 -11.01 22.45 -19.24
C THR A 7 -9.92 21.87 -18.36
N LEU A 8 -9.68 20.55 -18.42
CA LEU A 8 -8.66 19.88 -17.63
C LEU A 8 -7.29 20.25 -18.19
N GLU A 9 -6.38 20.61 -17.30
CA GLU A 9 -4.98 20.83 -17.62
C GLU A 9 -4.09 19.81 -16.92
N PRO A 10 -2.80 19.68 -17.30
CA PRO A 10 -1.87 18.78 -16.62
C PRO A 10 -1.76 19.07 -15.12
N LEU A 11 -1.97 18.03 -14.31
CA LEU A 11 -1.90 18.08 -12.85
C LEU A 11 -0.73 17.21 -12.33
N ILE A 12 -0.33 17.48 -11.09
CA ILE A 12 0.71 16.75 -10.36
C ILE A 12 0.29 16.59 -8.90
N ALA A 13 0.48 15.41 -8.32
CA ALA A 13 0.36 15.22 -6.87
C ALA A 13 1.72 15.47 -6.22
N LEU A 14 1.75 16.37 -5.25
CA LEU A 14 2.93 16.72 -4.47
C LEU A 14 3.28 15.59 -3.48
N PRO A 15 4.52 15.56 -2.94
CA PRO A 15 4.96 14.53 -2.00
C PRO A 15 4.04 14.29 -0.80
N SER A 16 4.21 13.11 -0.21
CA SER A 16 3.57 12.63 1.02
C SER A 16 2.08 12.27 0.93
N SER A 17 1.35 12.67 -0.10
CA SER A 17 -0.04 12.23 -0.30
C SER A 17 -0.49 12.28 -1.76
N PRO A 18 -1.14 11.22 -2.28
CA PRO A 18 -1.71 11.23 -3.62
C PRO A 18 -2.88 12.22 -3.76
N GLY A 19 -3.48 12.64 -2.64
CA GLY A 19 -4.55 13.64 -2.60
C GLY A 19 -4.06 15.09 -2.69
N ASN A 20 -2.75 15.35 -2.55
CA ASN A 20 -2.19 16.69 -2.58
C ASN A 20 -1.95 17.17 -4.03
N VAL A 21 -3.02 17.31 -4.79
CA VAL A 21 -2.99 17.60 -6.23
C VAL A 21 -2.93 19.10 -6.49
N ARG A 22 -2.08 19.52 -7.45
CA ARG A 22 -1.97 20.89 -7.97
C ARG A 22 -1.85 20.90 -9.50
N PRO A 23 -2.23 21.98 -10.19
CA PRO A 23 -1.79 22.26 -11.55
C PRO A 23 -0.26 22.28 -11.64
N ILE A 24 0.31 21.70 -12.70
CA ILE A 24 1.78 21.63 -12.87
C ILE A 24 2.42 23.02 -12.86
N ARG A 25 1.73 24.00 -13.43
CA ARG A 25 2.24 25.38 -13.55
C ARG A 25 2.51 26.05 -12.20
N GLU A 26 1.90 25.59 -11.11
CA GLU A 26 2.17 26.13 -9.77
C GLU A 26 3.52 25.70 -9.21
N VAL A 27 4.09 24.58 -9.69
CA VAL A 27 5.36 24.00 -9.22
C VAL A 27 6.41 23.87 -10.34
N ALA A 28 6.13 24.45 -11.50
CA ALA A 28 7.03 24.41 -12.64
C ALA A 28 8.34 25.16 -12.32
N GLY A 29 9.46 24.61 -12.78
CA GLY A 29 10.79 25.19 -12.59
C GLY A 29 11.62 24.57 -11.46
N GLU A 30 11.00 23.84 -10.53
CA GLU A 30 11.73 23.09 -9.50
C GLU A 30 12.65 22.02 -10.13
N THR A 31 13.90 21.92 -9.69
CA THR A 31 14.84 20.94 -10.23
C THR A 31 14.40 19.51 -9.89
N ILE A 32 14.57 18.59 -10.84
CA ILE A 32 14.33 17.17 -10.60
C ILE A 32 15.66 16.41 -10.60
N TYR A 33 15.69 15.33 -9.82
CA TYR A 33 16.81 14.39 -9.83
C TYR A 33 16.45 13.09 -10.56
N GLN A 34 15.17 12.72 -10.55
CA GLN A 34 14.72 11.47 -11.15
C GLN A 34 13.36 11.63 -11.84
N ALA A 35 13.21 10.94 -12.97
CA ALA A 35 11.96 10.71 -13.65
C ALA A 35 11.79 9.21 -13.88
N TYR A 36 10.64 8.66 -13.51
CA TYR A 36 10.35 7.23 -13.57
C TYR A 36 9.05 6.96 -14.33
N ILE A 37 9.15 6.26 -15.45
CA ILE A 37 8.04 5.90 -16.34
C ILE A 37 7.64 4.43 -16.14
N GLY A 38 6.34 4.17 -16.08
CA GLY A 38 5.73 2.84 -15.96
C GLY A 38 4.97 2.63 -14.65
N SER A 39 4.75 1.36 -14.29
CA SER A 39 3.83 0.86 -13.25
C SER A 39 2.41 0.54 -13.73
N SER A 40 1.66 -0.17 -12.88
CA SER A 40 0.27 -0.54 -13.13
C SER A 40 -0.69 0.66 -13.28
N ALA A 41 -0.28 1.87 -12.87
CA ALA A 41 -1.11 3.08 -13.03
C ALA A 41 -1.05 3.66 -14.45
N ASN A 42 0.05 3.42 -15.18
CA ASN A 42 0.23 3.83 -16.57
C ASN A 42 0.76 2.62 -17.38
N PRO A 43 -0.09 1.58 -17.57
CA PRO A 43 0.39 0.28 -18.03
C PRO A 43 0.43 0.11 -19.54
N GLY A 44 -0.16 1.04 -20.30
CA GLY A 44 -0.41 0.87 -21.72
C GLY A 44 0.83 1.08 -22.58
N LEU A 45 0.82 0.53 -23.79
CA LEU A 45 1.90 0.73 -24.76
C LEU A 45 2.11 2.23 -25.07
N ARG A 46 1.02 2.99 -25.19
CA ARG A 46 1.02 4.45 -25.32
C ARG A 46 1.89 5.14 -24.27
N ASP A 47 1.80 4.68 -23.03
CA ASP A 47 2.45 5.31 -21.87
C ASP A 47 3.98 5.18 -21.89
N PHE A 48 4.51 4.31 -22.75
CA PHE A 48 5.93 4.18 -23.04
C PHE A 48 6.30 4.72 -24.43
N ALA A 49 5.43 4.51 -25.42
CA ALA A 49 5.62 4.96 -26.80
C ALA A 49 5.63 6.50 -26.91
N VAL A 50 4.75 7.20 -26.18
CA VAL A 50 4.73 8.67 -26.17
C VAL A 50 6.03 9.23 -25.58
N PRO A 51 6.49 8.82 -24.38
CA PRO A 51 7.83 9.16 -23.90
C PRO A 51 8.94 8.86 -24.90
N ALA A 52 8.93 7.68 -25.52
CA ALA A 52 9.92 7.29 -26.51
C ALA A 52 9.94 8.22 -27.74
N MET A 53 8.78 8.72 -28.17
CA MET A 53 8.68 9.72 -29.25
C MET A 53 9.12 11.12 -28.78
N MET A 54 8.85 11.49 -27.54
CA MET A 54 9.27 12.78 -26.97
C MET A 54 10.79 12.92 -26.89
N VAL A 55 11.48 11.83 -26.55
CA VAL A 55 12.93 11.84 -26.39
C VAL A 55 13.69 11.56 -27.69
N GLU A 56 13.01 11.32 -28.82
CA GLU A 56 13.67 10.98 -30.08
C GLU A 56 14.61 12.10 -30.54
N GLY A 57 15.88 11.75 -30.78
CA GLY A 57 16.92 12.71 -31.15
C GLY A 57 17.36 13.67 -30.03
N ARG A 58 16.90 13.45 -28.79
CA ARG A 58 17.25 14.26 -27.61
C ARG A 58 17.97 13.39 -26.58
N GLN A 59 18.62 14.04 -25.62
CA GLN A 59 19.30 13.36 -24.52
C GLN A 59 18.95 14.03 -23.19
N VAL A 60 18.69 13.22 -22.17
CA VAL A 60 18.45 13.69 -20.81
C VAL A 60 19.74 14.32 -20.26
N PRO A 61 19.66 15.51 -19.61
CA PRO A 61 20.84 16.21 -19.10
C PRO A 61 21.57 15.40 -18.02
N PRO A 62 22.90 15.58 -17.88
CA PRO A 62 23.66 14.97 -16.81
C PRO A 62 23.06 15.29 -15.43
N GLY A 63 23.04 14.29 -14.55
CA GLY A 63 22.50 14.44 -13.18
C GLY A 63 21.00 14.17 -13.05
N VAL A 64 20.27 13.97 -14.15
CA VAL A 64 18.89 13.49 -14.13
C VAL A 64 18.85 11.99 -14.43
N SER A 65 18.23 11.26 -13.53
CA SER A 65 17.97 9.84 -13.64
C SER A 65 16.69 9.57 -14.41
N PHE A 66 16.77 9.03 -15.62
CA PHE A 66 15.57 8.67 -16.40
C PHE A 66 15.38 7.14 -16.40
N ASP A 67 14.34 6.68 -15.71
CA ASP A 67 14.09 5.27 -15.44
C ASP A 67 12.81 4.80 -16.16
N VAL A 68 12.89 3.64 -16.81
CA VAL A 68 11.75 3.04 -17.55
C VAL A 68 11.49 1.64 -17.02
N ASN A 69 10.28 1.44 -16.48
CA ASN A 69 9.83 0.19 -15.89
C ASN A 69 8.64 -0.40 -16.68
N PRO A 70 8.89 -1.31 -17.63
CA PRO A 70 7.84 -1.96 -18.40
C PRO A 70 6.84 -2.68 -17.49
N THR A 71 5.57 -2.66 -17.87
CA THR A 71 4.52 -3.30 -17.07
C THR A 71 4.38 -4.80 -17.31
N SER A 72 4.88 -5.29 -18.45
CA SER A 72 4.90 -6.71 -18.77
C SER A 72 6.02 -7.02 -19.77
N ARG A 73 6.38 -8.30 -19.87
CA ARG A 73 7.29 -8.79 -20.91
C ARG A 73 6.73 -8.55 -22.31
N GLN A 74 5.40 -8.61 -22.45
CA GLN A 74 4.70 -8.33 -23.71
C GLN A 74 4.87 -6.87 -24.16
N ILE A 75 4.71 -5.91 -23.24
CA ILE A 75 4.97 -4.49 -23.56
C ILE A 75 6.45 -4.29 -23.93
N LEU A 76 7.38 -4.90 -23.17
CA LEU A 76 8.80 -4.79 -23.48
C LEU A 76 9.14 -5.34 -24.88
N GLU A 77 8.55 -6.47 -25.27
CA GLU A 77 8.72 -7.05 -26.60
C GLU A 77 8.22 -6.11 -27.71
N ILE A 78 7.04 -5.49 -27.54
CA ILE A 78 6.50 -4.55 -28.52
C ILE A 78 7.37 -3.29 -28.59
N LEU A 79 7.81 -2.74 -27.45
CA LEU A 79 8.72 -1.59 -27.42
C LEU A 79 10.03 -1.88 -28.16
N SER A 80 10.52 -3.12 -28.08
CA SER A 80 11.71 -3.56 -28.82
C SER A 80 11.44 -3.64 -30.32
N ASN A 81 10.33 -4.29 -30.72
CA ASN A 81 9.99 -4.51 -32.14
C ASN A 81 9.67 -3.19 -32.87
N GLU A 82 8.98 -2.26 -32.21
CA GLU A 82 8.59 -0.96 -32.76
C GLU A 82 9.69 0.12 -32.58
N SER A 83 10.90 -0.28 -32.17
CA SER A 83 12.07 0.58 -31.94
C SER A 83 11.90 1.67 -30.86
N TYR A 84 10.76 1.74 -30.16
CA TYR A 84 10.54 2.68 -29.05
C TYR A 84 11.58 2.51 -27.94
N LEU A 85 11.96 1.27 -27.62
CA LEU A 85 12.97 0.99 -26.61
C LEU A 85 14.33 1.61 -26.97
N THR A 86 14.71 1.55 -28.25
CA THR A 86 15.97 2.16 -28.73
C THR A 86 15.97 3.68 -28.55
N ARG A 87 14.83 4.35 -28.77
CA ARG A 87 14.69 5.81 -28.56
C ARG A 87 14.94 6.18 -27.11
N LEU A 88 14.31 5.44 -26.19
CA LEU A 88 14.48 5.63 -24.75
C LEU A 88 15.94 5.42 -24.32
N ILE A 89 16.57 4.33 -24.74
CA ILE A 89 17.97 4.03 -24.41
C ILE A 89 18.91 5.12 -24.93
N ARG A 90 18.73 5.58 -26.18
CA ARG A 90 19.55 6.64 -26.78
C ARG A 90 19.43 7.97 -26.02
N ALA A 91 18.27 8.24 -25.45
CA ALA A 91 18.05 9.42 -24.61
C ALA A 91 18.70 9.33 -23.22
N GLY A 92 19.25 8.17 -22.85
CA GLY A 92 19.86 7.92 -21.55
C GLY A 92 18.94 7.20 -20.55
N ALA A 93 17.81 6.63 -21.01
CA ALA A 93 16.92 5.89 -20.13
C ALA A 93 17.56 4.59 -19.62
N ARG A 94 17.32 4.26 -18.35
CA ARG A 94 17.68 2.97 -17.74
C ARG A 94 16.47 2.06 -17.69
N LEU A 95 16.60 0.91 -18.33
CA LEU A 95 15.55 -0.10 -18.41
C LEU A 95 15.53 -0.99 -17.15
N HIS A 96 14.36 -1.17 -16.56
CA HIS A 96 14.11 -2.10 -15.45
C HIS A 96 13.46 -3.40 -15.93
N GLN A 97 13.50 -4.43 -15.08
CA GLN A 97 12.74 -5.67 -15.33
C GLN A 97 11.24 -5.39 -15.32
N ALA A 98 10.44 -6.15 -16.06
CA ALA A 98 8.99 -5.99 -15.96
C ALA A 98 8.46 -6.38 -14.57
N GLY A 99 7.87 -5.43 -13.84
CA GLY A 99 7.38 -5.67 -12.48
C GLY A 99 7.08 -4.38 -11.69
N CYS A 100 6.81 -4.50 -10.39
CA CYS A 100 6.50 -3.34 -9.54
C CYS A 100 7.73 -2.48 -9.22
N ASN A 101 8.87 -3.09 -8.92
CA ASN A 101 10.17 -2.44 -8.72
C ASN A 101 10.10 -1.16 -7.85
N GLY A 102 10.62 -0.04 -8.35
CA GLY A 102 10.69 1.24 -7.65
C GLY A 102 9.33 1.78 -7.16
N CYS A 103 8.20 1.32 -7.72
CA CYS A 103 6.86 1.67 -7.22
C CYS A 103 6.59 1.21 -5.77
N ILE A 104 7.29 0.16 -5.33
CA ILE A 104 7.21 -0.40 -3.98
C ILE A 104 8.57 -0.34 -3.25
N GLY A 105 9.48 0.51 -3.73
CA GLY A 105 10.81 0.69 -3.16
C GLY A 105 11.85 -0.38 -3.52
N MET A 106 11.62 -1.17 -4.58
CA MET A 106 12.57 -2.19 -5.03
C MET A 106 13.45 -1.69 -6.19
N GLY A 107 14.74 -1.48 -5.92
CA GLY A 107 15.76 -1.32 -6.96
C GLY A 107 15.88 0.05 -7.63
N GLN A 108 15.12 1.07 -7.20
CA GLN A 108 15.19 2.46 -7.68
C GLN A 108 14.68 3.47 -6.63
N ALA A 109 15.37 3.56 -5.48
CA ALA A 109 15.07 4.58 -4.48
C ALA A 109 15.47 5.98 -4.98
N PRO A 110 14.68 7.03 -4.69
CA PRO A 110 15.08 8.40 -5.01
C PRO A 110 16.23 8.83 -4.08
N ALA A 111 17.01 9.83 -4.50
CA ALA A 111 17.98 10.44 -3.60
C ALA A 111 17.26 11.25 -2.50
N SER A 112 17.76 11.15 -1.26
CA SER A 112 17.16 11.81 -0.10
C SER A 112 16.96 13.31 -0.33
N GLY A 113 15.73 13.79 -0.09
CA GLY A 113 15.38 15.21 -0.22
C GLY A 113 15.38 15.77 -1.64
N ARG A 114 15.46 14.91 -2.68
CA ARG A 114 15.47 15.33 -4.09
C ARG A 114 14.21 14.91 -4.83
N ASN A 115 13.67 15.83 -5.63
CA ASN A 115 12.43 15.62 -6.37
C ASN A 115 12.55 14.44 -7.37
N SER A 116 11.62 13.50 -7.25
CA SER A 116 11.47 12.33 -8.13
C SER A 116 10.06 12.31 -8.71
N LEU A 117 9.94 12.48 -10.03
CA LEU A 117 8.66 12.45 -10.73
C LEU A 117 8.37 11.04 -11.20
N ARG A 118 7.24 10.48 -10.80
CA ARG A 118 6.92 9.07 -11.05
C ARG A 118 5.51 8.91 -11.59
N THR A 119 5.34 8.00 -12.54
CA THR A 119 4.02 7.67 -13.11
C THR A 119 3.35 6.54 -12.33
N VAL A 120 3.52 6.53 -11.00
CA VAL A 120 3.03 5.51 -10.07
C VAL A 120 1.77 6.01 -9.35
N PRO A 121 0.96 5.14 -8.70
CA PRO A 121 -0.29 5.58 -8.10
C PRO A 121 -0.15 6.18 -6.69
N ARG A 122 1.01 6.06 -6.03
CA ARG A 122 1.18 6.37 -4.60
C ARG A 122 2.55 6.94 -4.29
N ASN A 123 2.59 7.90 -3.37
CA ASN A 123 3.78 8.61 -2.89
C ASN A 123 3.73 8.90 -1.38
N PHE A 124 3.20 7.95 -0.59
CA PHE A 124 3.31 8.01 0.87
C PHE A 124 4.79 8.01 1.30
N PRO A 125 5.16 8.65 2.42
CA PRO A 125 6.54 8.66 2.90
C PRO A 125 7.12 7.25 3.03
N GLY A 126 8.37 7.05 2.60
CA GLY A 126 9.07 5.77 2.68
C GLY A 126 8.67 4.74 1.62
N ARG A 127 7.55 4.93 0.91
CA ARG A 127 6.99 3.99 -0.08
C ARG A 127 8.00 3.62 -1.17
N SER A 128 8.87 4.56 -1.54
CA SER A 128 9.83 4.40 -2.63
C SER A 128 11.19 3.87 -2.18
N GLY A 129 11.33 3.45 -0.92
CA GLY A 129 12.50 2.76 -0.39
C GLY A 129 13.40 3.60 0.52
N THR A 130 13.09 4.89 0.72
CA THR A 130 13.80 5.79 1.64
C THR A 130 12.80 6.69 2.37
N PRO A 131 12.94 6.92 3.69
CA PRO A 131 12.04 7.81 4.44
C PRO A 131 11.99 9.25 3.92
N GLU A 132 13.11 9.76 3.38
CA GLU A 132 13.22 11.14 2.86
C GLU A 132 12.80 11.25 1.38
N ASP A 133 11.88 10.40 0.91
CA ASP A 133 11.46 10.37 -0.49
C ASP A 133 10.58 11.58 -0.88
N CYS A 134 11.06 12.39 -1.83
CA CYS A 134 10.29 13.51 -2.39
C CYS A 134 9.65 13.11 -3.72
N VAL A 135 8.63 12.26 -3.66
CA VAL A 135 8.00 11.67 -4.86
C VAL A 135 6.76 12.44 -5.29
N PHE A 136 6.75 12.89 -6.54
CA PHE A 136 5.60 13.52 -7.20
C PHE A 136 4.93 12.52 -8.14
N LEU A 137 3.60 12.53 -8.20
CA LEU A 137 2.82 11.70 -9.13
C LEU A 137 2.37 12.51 -10.32
N CYS A 138 2.68 12.06 -11.54
CA CYS A 138 2.31 12.77 -12.77
C CYS A 138 2.13 11.82 -13.96
N SER A 139 1.74 12.36 -15.11
CA SER A 139 1.63 11.58 -16.34
C SER A 139 3.00 11.25 -16.95
N PRO A 140 3.08 10.25 -17.86
CA PRO A 140 4.30 9.95 -18.60
C PRO A 140 4.85 11.14 -19.38
N GLU A 141 3.98 11.98 -19.94
CA GLU A 141 4.38 13.19 -20.68
C GLU A 141 5.06 14.19 -19.75
N THR A 142 4.48 14.49 -18.59
CA THR A 142 5.07 15.40 -17.59
C THR A 142 6.41 14.89 -17.08
N ALA A 143 6.48 13.61 -16.73
CA ALA A 143 7.72 13.00 -16.26
C ALA A 143 8.81 13.07 -17.34
N THR A 144 8.46 12.82 -18.61
CA THR A 144 9.40 12.86 -19.74
C THR A 144 9.84 14.27 -20.08
N ALA A 145 8.91 15.23 -20.11
CA ALA A 145 9.23 16.64 -20.33
C ALA A 145 10.18 17.16 -19.25
N SER A 146 9.89 16.82 -17.99
CA SER A 146 10.74 17.19 -16.87
C SER A 146 12.09 16.49 -16.90
N ALA A 147 12.16 15.24 -17.38
CA ALA A 147 13.41 14.52 -17.61
C ALA A 147 14.29 15.25 -18.63
N LEU A 148 13.72 15.70 -19.75
CA LEU A 148 14.46 16.40 -20.80
C LEU A 148 14.97 17.78 -20.37
N THR A 149 14.26 18.47 -19.48
CA THR A 149 14.62 19.84 -19.05
C THR A 149 15.37 19.89 -17.72
N GLY A 150 15.37 18.79 -16.94
CA GLY A 150 15.93 18.71 -15.60
C GLY A 150 15.15 19.46 -14.53
N LYS A 151 13.93 19.90 -14.83
CA LYS A 151 13.05 20.61 -13.90
C LYS A 151 11.59 20.26 -14.15
N ILE A 152 10.73 20.39 -13.15
CA ILE A 152 9.29 20.17 -13.30
C ILE A 152 8.79 21.07 -14.43
N THR A 153 8.23 20.46 -15.47
CA THR A 153 7.88 21.11 -16.74
C THR A 153 6.49 20.70 -17.16
N ASP A 154 5.66 21.68 -17.53
CA ASP A 154 4.41 21.42 -18.23
C ASP A 154 4.74 20.85 -19.62
N PRO A 155 4.28 19.64 -19.97
CA PRO A 155 4.63 19.00 -21.24
C PRO A 155 4.19 19.81 -22.47
N ARG A 156 3.24 20.74 -22.31
CA ARG A 156 2.77 21.64 -23.38
C ARG A 156 3.79 22.73 -23.73
N ASP A 157 4.74 23.01 -22.85
CA ASP A 157 5.75 24.07 -23.03
C ASP A 157 7.03 23.54 -23.73
N LEU A 158 7.09 22.24 -24.06
CA LEU A 158 8.17 21.71 -24.88
C LEU A 158 8.07 22.22 -26.31
N ASP A 159 9.22 22.60 -26.88
CA ASP A 159 9.34 22.93 -28.31
C ASP A 159 9.27 21.66 -29.17
N MET A 160 8.05 21.13 -29.31
CA MET A 160 7.69 20.04 -30.20
C MET A 160 6.17 19.91 -30.35
N ASP A 161 5.74 19.31 -31.46
CA ASP A 161 4.37 18.85 -31.61
C ASP A 161 4.07 17.67 -30.69
N TYR A 162 2.83 17.58 -30.20
CA TYR A 162 2.39 16.46 -29.39
C TYR A 162 2.50 15.12 -30.17
N PRO A 163 3.22 14.10 -29.63
CA PRO A 163 3.35 12.82 -30.30
C PRO A 163 2.01 12.09 -30.44
N ARG A 164 1.61 11.84 -31.68
CA ARG A 164 0.38 11.10 -31.99
C ARG A 164 0.67 9.60 -32.09
N PHE A 165 0.59 8.91 -30.96
CA PHE A 165 0.66 7.45 -30.91
C PHE A 165 -0.51 6.81 -31.67
N ARG A 166 -0.21 5.75 -32.42
CA ARG A 166 -1.21 4.89 -33.05
C ARG A 166 -1.01 3.48 -32.51
N GLU A 167 -2.05 2.92 -31.93
CA GLU A 167 -2.03 1.53 -31.47
C GLU A 167 -1.76 0.60 -32.66
N PRO A 168 -0.84 -0.38 -32.54
CA PRO A 168 -0.62 -1.36 -33.59
C PRO A 168 -1.89 -2.19 -33.83
N GLU A 169 -2.16 -2.55 -35.08
CA GLU A 169 -3.33 -3.38 -35.45
C GLU A 169 -3.29 -4.77 -34.78
N ARG A 170 -2.10 -5.26 -34.48
CA ARG A 170 -1.88 -6.55 -33.82
C ARG A 170 -0.91 -6.37 -32.66
N VAL A 171 -1.37 -6.73 -31.48
CA VAL A 171 -0.54 -6.80 -30.28
C VAL A 171 0.09 -8.19 -30.22
N VAL A 172 1.41 -8.26 -30.09
CA VAL A 172 2.12 -9.54 -29.89
C VAL A 172 1.68 -10.16 -28.57
N VAL A 173 1.34 -11.45 -28.55
CA VAL A 173 0.97 -12.19 -27.34
C VAL A 173 1.75 -13.49 -27.29
N ASN A 174 2.81 -13.53 -26.47
CA ASN A 174 3.60 -14.73 -26.25
C ASN A 174 3.01 -15.58 -25.12
N ARG A 175 2.29 -16.66 -25.48
CA ARG A 175 1.71 -17.60 -24.52
C ARG A 175 2.68 -18.70 -24.06
N GLU A 176 3.81 -18.88 -24.73
CA GLU A 176 4.81 -19.90 -24.37
C GLU A 176 5.46 -19.60 -23.01
N MET A 177 5.41 -18.34 -22.56
CA MET A 177 5.90 -17.91 -21.25
C MET A 177 4.94 -18.23 -20.10
N LEU A 178 3.76 -18.79 -20.39
CA LEU A 178 2.75 -19.15 -19.38
C LEU A 178 2.83 -20.65 -19.09
N LEU A 179 2.96 -21.00 -17.81
CA LEU A 179 2.83 -22.38 -17.36
C LEU A 179 1.35 -22.67 -17.10
N ALA A 180 0.78 -23.64 -17.83
CA ALA A 180 -0.57 -24.13 -17.56
C ALA A 180 -0.62 -24.90 -16.23
N PRO A 181 -1.78 -24.97 -15.55
CA PRO A 181 -1.93 -25.87 -14.41
C PRO A 181 -1.69 -27.33 -14.84
N ALA A 182 -1.22 -28.16 -13.91
CA ALA A 182 -1.03 -29.59 -14.15
C ALA A 182 -2.37 -30.27 -14.49
N GLU A 183 -2.35 -31.27 -15.38
CA GLU A 183 -3.55 -32.02 -15.76
C GLU A 183 -4.10 -32.88 -14.60
N ASP A 184 -3.22 -33.35 -13.72
CA ASP A 184 -3.58 -34.05 -12.49
C ASP A 184 -3.55 -33.07 -11.31
N SER A 185 -4.70 -32.89 -10.65
CA SER A 185 -4.88 -31.98 -9.53
C SER A 185 -4.53 -32.60 -8.16
N GLY A 186 -3.77 -33.70 -8.15
CA GLY A 186 -3.31 -34.35 -6.94
C GLY A 186 -2.53 -33.42 -5.99
N LEU A 187 -2.53 -33.77 -4.70
CA LEU A 187 -1.73 -33.07 -3.69
C LEU A 187 -0.24 -33.28 -4.00
N VAL A 188 0.45 -32.22 -4.42
CA VAL A 188 1.90 -32.23 -4.62
C VAL A 188 2.62 -31.96 -3.30
N GLU A 189 3.78 -32.57 -3.11
CA GLU A 189 4.67 -32.21 -2.00
C GLU A 189 5.20 -30.80 -2.21
N LEU A 190 4.97 -29.91 -1.24
CA LEU A 190 5.40 -28.52 -1.32
C LEU A 190 6.84 -28.36 -0.84
N VAL A 191 7.73 -27.92 -1.74
CA VAL A 191 9.09 -27.50 -1.38
C VAL A 191 9.05 -26.13 -0.71
N LYS A 192 9.31 -26.09 0.60
CA LYS A 192 9.28 -24.86 1.41
C LYS A 192 10.69 -24.37 1.72
N GLY A 193 11.00 -23.14 1.34
CA GLY A 193 12.22 -22.44 1.78
C GLY A 193 12.14 -22.00 3.26
N PRO A 194 13.23 -21.46 3.82
CA PRO A 194 13.28 -21.07 5.24
C PRO A 194 12.22 -20.04 5.64
N ASN A 195 11.84 -19.14 4.72
CA ASN A 195 10.81 -18.10 4.90
C ASN A 195 9.41 -18.50 4.41
N VAL A 196 9.17 -19.78 4.13
CA VAL A 196 7.83 -20.30 3.83
C VAL A 196 7.36 -21.10 5.04
N LYS A 197 6.67 -20.43 5.96
CA LYS A 197 6.13 -21.02 7.19
C LYS A 197 4.62 -21.27 7.05
N SER A 198 4.12 -22.22 7.81
CA SER A 198 2.67 -22.37 7.98
C SER A 198 2.11 -21.14 8.69
N LEU A 199 0.86 -20.77 8.38
CA LEU A 199 0.18 -19.71 9.11
C LEU A 199 0.00 -20.12 10.58
N PRO A 200 0.17 -19.18 11.53
CA PRO A 200 -0.10 -19.44 12.94
C PRO A 200 -1.58 -19.73 13.15
N ALA A 201 -1.89 -20.54 14.18
CA ALA A 201 -3.26 -20.70 14.66
C ALA A 201 -3.64 -19.46 15.49
N PHE A 202 -4.89 -19.05 15.37
CA PHE A 202 -5.42 -17.90 16.11
C PHE A 202 -6.54 -18.34 17.02
N GLU A 203 -6.33 -18.17 18.32
CA GLU A 203 -7.37 -18.42 19.31
C GLU A 203 -8.56 -17.46 19.12
N PRO A 204 -9.80 -17.91 19.40
CA PRO A 204 -10.96 -17.06 19.55
C PRO A 204 -10.72 -15.83 20.42
N ILE A 205 -11.52 -14.77 20.21
CA ILE A 205 -11.63 -13.72 21.21
C ILE A 205 -12.35 -14.29 22.45
N PRO A 206 -11.85 -14.09 23.68
CA PRO A 206 -12.57 -14.50 24.87
C PRO A 206 -13.86 -13.67 25.04
N ALA A 207 -14.78 -14.15 25.89
CA ALA A 207 -16.05 -13.48 26.14
C ALA A 207 -15.85 -12.05 26.68
N SER A 208 -14.86 -11.86 27.54
CA SER A 208 -14.41 -10.55 28.00
C SER A 208 -12.89 -10.51 27.87
N PHE A 209 -12.34 -9.35 27.51
CA PHE A 209 -10.91 -9.13 27.34
C PHE A 209 -10.52 -7.74 27.86
N ALA A 210 -9.39 -7.67 28.56
CA ALA A 210 -8.78 -6.41 28.98
C ALA A 210 -7.29 -6.39 28.64
N GLY A 211 -6.78 -5.21 28.31
CA GLY A 211 -5.38 -5.02 27.93
C GLY A 211 -5.07 -3.56 27.62
N PRO A 212 -3.78 -3.22 27.45
CA PRO A 212 -3.36 -1.84 27.23
C PRO A 212 -3.70 -1.37 25.80
N VAL A 213 -3.84 -0.05 25.64
CA VAL A 213 -3.64 0.61 24.34
C VAL A 213 -2.15 0.60 24.02
N LEU A 214 -1.73 -0.32 23.15
CA LEU A 214 -0.30 -0.48 22.88
C LEU A 214 0.27 0.64 22.01
N LEU A 215 -0.58 1.21 21.14
CA LEU A 215 -0.27 2.34 20.28
C LEU A 215 -1.53 3.15 19.98
N LYS A 216 -1.45 4.48 20.15
CA LYS A 216 -2.46 5.46 19.73
C LYS A 216 -1.99 6.12 18.44
N LEU A 217 -2.87 6.17 17.44
CA LEU A 217 -2.58 6.61 16.09
C LEU A 217 -3.50 7.76 15.67
N GLY A 218 -3.01 8.60 14.76
CA GLY A 218 -3.79 9.68 14.17
C GLY A 218 -4.71 9.24 13.03
N ASP A 219 -5.15 10.22 12.24
CA ASP A 219 -5.88 10.02 11.00
C ASP A 219 -4.96 9.46 9.89
N ASP A 220 -5.57 8.85 8.88
CA ASP A 220 -4.94 8.51 7.60
C ASP A 220 -3.73 7.56 7.67
N VAL A 221 -3.62 6.76 8.74
CA VAL A 221 -2.59 5.73 8.82
C VAL A 221 -2.73 4.72 7.68
N SER A 222 -1.71 4.63 6.85
CA SER A 222 -1.65 3.70 5.73
C SER A 222 -1.22 2.30 6.15
N THR A 223 -1.58 1.31 5.34
CA THR A 223 -1.01 -0.03 5.45
C THR A 223 0.50 -0.09 5.20
N ASP A 224 1.13 0.96 4.65
CA ASP A 224 2.59 1.06 4.55
C ASP A 224 3.21 1.46 5.90
N GLU A 225 2.51 2.28 6.70
CA GLU A 225 2.91 2.62 8.07
C GLU A 225 2.66 1.46 9.04
N ILE A 226 1.55 0.71 8.87
CA ILE A 226 1.28 -0.49 9.70
C ILE A 226 2.29 -1.60 9.41
N MET A 227 2.54 -1.87 8.12
CA MET A 227 3.37 -2.98 7.67
C MET A 227 4.10 -2.60 6.37
N PRO A 228 5.36 -2.15 6.46
CA PRO A 228 6.09 -1.62 5.33
C PRO A 228 6.26 -2.63 4.18
N ALA A 229 6.63 -2.11 3.01
CA ALA A 229 7.08 -2.91 1.88
C ALA A 229 8.61 -2.88 1.82
N GLY A 230 9.18 -2.94 0.62
CA GLY A 230 10.62 -2.82 0.43
C GLY A 230 11.40 -4.12 0.57
N ALA A 231 12.70 -4.00 0.37
CA ALA A 231 13.61 -5.13 0.20
C ALA A 231 13.78 -5.98 1.46
N GLU A 232 13.60 -5.40 2.64
CA GLU A 232 13.75 -6.09 3.92
C GLU A 232 12.51 -6.93 4.26
N VAL A 233 11.32 -6.40 3.95
CA VAL A 233 10.03 -6.99 4.40
C VAL A 233 9.45 -7.95 3.36
N LEU A 234 9.59 -7.67 2.07
CA LEU A 234 9.01 -8.51 1.01
C LEU A 234 9.49 -9.97 1.02
N PRO A 235 10.76 -10.28 1.29
CA PRO A 235 11.23 -11.66 1.40
C PRO A 235 10.58 -12.46 2.55
N LEU A 236 9.94 -11.78 3.50
CA LEU A 236 9.33 -12.36 4.71
C LEU A 236 7.82 -12.57 4.58
N ARG A 237 7.21 -12.28 3.42
CA ARG A 237 5.74 -12.33 3.22
C ARG A 237 5.08 -13.68 3.54
N SER A 238 5.83 -14.77 3.51
CA SER A 238 5.35 -16.12 3.86
C SER A 238 5.83 -16.59 5.25
N ASN A 239 6.38 -15.69 6.07
CA ASN A 239 6.90 -15.96 7.41
C ASN A 239 6.33 -14.94 8.40
N ILE A 240 5.13 -15.22 8.93
CA ILE A 240 4.42 -14.29 9.84
C ILE A 240 5.25 -13.94 11.09
N PRO A 241 5.94 -14.87 11.77
CA PRO A 241 6.82 -14.52 12.88
C PRO A 241 7.91 -13.51 12.50
N ALA A 242 8.58 -13.71 11.36
CA ALA A 242 9.65 -12.80 10.95
C ALA A 242 9.14 -11.45 10.47
N ILE A 243 8.01 -11.41 9.75
CA ILE A 243 7.46 -10.14 9.26
C ILE A 243 6.85 -9.32 10.40
N ALA A 244 6.45 -9.95 11.51
CA ALA A 244 5.88 -9.29 12.68
C ALA A 244 6.86 -8.30 13.33
N GLU A 245 8.17 -8.53 13.24
CA GLU A 245 9.19 -7.61 13.75
C GLU A 245 9.12 -6.21 13.11
N HIS A 246 8.55 -6.11 11.91
CA HIS A 246 8.46 -4.85 11.16
C HIS A 246 7.12 -4.11 11.36
N VAL A 247 6.22 -4.62 12.20
CA VAL A 247 4.92 -3.98 12.46
C VAL A 247 5.14 -2.60 13.10
N PHE A 248 4.53 -1.57 12.53
CA PHE A 248 4.63 -0.16 12.96
C PHE A 248 6.04 0.41 13.07
N GLN A 249 7.08 -0.24 12.54
CA GLN A 249 8.47 0.21 12.67
C GLN A 249 8.70 1.66 12.19
N ALA A 250 7.93 2.11 11.20
CA ALA A 250 8.00 3.49 10.69
C ALA A 250 7.32 4.53 11.58
N VAL A 251 6.45 4.09 12.50
CA VAL A 251 5.65 4.93 13.40
C VAL A 251 6.22 4.90 14.82
N ASP A 252 6.49 3.71 15.33
CA ASP A 252 7.06 3.45 16.65
C ASP A 252 8.01 2.25 16.54
N GLY A 253 9.31 2.53 16.50
CA GLY A 253 10.36 1.52 16.32
C GLY A 253 10.43 0.50 17.46
N ASP A 254 9.87 0.83 18.63
CA ASP A 254 9.84 -0.05 19.81
C ASP A 254 8.51 -0.82 19.90
N PHE A 255 7.60 -0.70 18.92
CA PHE A 255 6.30 -1.37 18.94
C PHE A 255 6.43 -2.90 19.01
N SER A 256 7.14 -3.53 18.07
CA SER A 256 7.23 -5.00 18.02
C SER A 256 7.89 -5.59 19.28
N PRO A 257 9.01 -5.05 19.80
CA PRO A 257 9.56 -5.47 21.09
C PRO A 257 8.55 -5.33 22.23
N ARG A 258 7.88 -4.17 22.34
CA ARG A 258 6.86 -3.92 23.38
C ARG A 258 5.69 -4.90 23.30
N ALA A 259 5.30 -5.30 22.09
CA ALA A 259 4.24 -6.27 21.88
C ALA A 259 4.65 -7.69 22.28
N HIS A 260 5.90 -8.08 22.01
CA HIS A 260 6.44 -9.39 22.41
C HIS A 260 6.61 -9.53 23.92
N ASP A 261 7.04 -8.47 24.59
CA ASP A 261 7.25 -8.44 26.04
C ASP A 261 5.92 -8.31 26.83
N LEU A 262 4.79 -8.12 26.13
CA LEU A 262 3.49 -7.95 26.77
C LEU A 262 2.99 -9.28 27.35
N GLU A 263 2.84 -9.33 28.66
CA GLU A 263 2.10 -10.40 29.33
C GLU A 263 0.59 -10.16 29.24
N GLY A 264 -0.19 -11.23 29.11
CA GLY A 264 -1.66 -11.18 29.12
C GLY A 264 -2.30 -11.72 27.84
N GLU A 265 -3.58 -11.38 27.64
CA GLU A 265 -4.42 -11.97 26.58
C GLU A 265 -4.35 -11.22 25.23
N GLY A 266 -3.62 -10.09 25.20
CA GLY A 266 -3.41 -9.25 24.01
C GLY A 266 -3.47 -7.76 24.31
N PHE A 267 -3.71 -6.94 23.28
CA PHE A 267 -3.81 -5.48 23.39
C PHE A 267 -4.82 -4.84 22.43
N PHE A 268 -5.04 -3.54 22.63
CA PHE A 268 -5.84 -2.67 21.79
C PHE A 268 -4.97 -1.72 20.96
N LEU A 269 -5.47 -1.35 19.79
CA LEU A 269 -5.01 -0.16 19.06
C LEU A 269 -6.12 0.88 19.03
N VAL A 270 -5.74 2.14 19.09
CA VAL A 270 -6.65 3.28 18.97
C VAL A 270 -6.20 4.14 17.80
N ALA A 271 -7.11 4.54 16.91
CA ALA A 271 -6.75 5.28 15.70
C ALA A 271 -7.80 6.34 15.29
N GLY A 272 -7.37 7.29 14.47
CA GLY A 272 -8.24 8.29 13.88
C GLY A 272 -9.10 7.77 12.72
N LYS A 273 -9.37 8.64 11.76
CA LYS A 273 -10.13 8.37 10.53
C LYS A 273 -9.28 7.59 9.53
N ASN A 274 -9.94 6.81 8.68
CA ASN A 274 -9.36 6.15 7.52
C ASN A 274 -8.16 5.23 7.87
N TYR A 275 -8.21 4.58 9.04
CA TYR A 275 -7.17 3.68 9.51
C TYR A 275 -7.01 2.47 8.58
N GLY A 276 -5.76 2.20 8.18
CA GLY A 276 -5.42 1.13 7.26
C GLY A 276 -5.71 1.44 5.80
N GLN A 277 -5.50 2.69 5.37
CA GLN A 277 -5.68 3.06 3.97
C GLN A 277 -4.60 2.46 3.04
N GLY A 278 -4.86 2.48 1.73
CA GLY A 278 -3.86 2.14 0.72
C GLY A 278 -3.87 0.66 0.27
N SER A 279 -2.77 -0.07 0.50
CA SER A 279 -2.56 -1.41 -0.05
C SER A 279 -3.50 -2.46 0.57
N SER A 280 -3.91 -3.45 -0.21
CA SER A 280 -4.77 -4.56 0.26
C SER A 280 -4.04 -5.61 1.12
N ARG A 281 -2.83 -5.32 1.59
CA ARG A 281 -1.94 -6.29 2.24
C ARG A 281 -2.57 -6.78 3.55
N GLU A 282 -2.86 -8.07 3.58
CA GLU A 282 -3.41 -8.74 4.76
C GLU A 282 -2.43 -8.81 5.93
N HIS A 283 -1.11 -8.74 5.66
CA HIS A 283 -0.04 -8.62 6.66
C HIS A 283 -0.22 -7.45 7.63
N ALA A 284 -0.87 -6.36 7.20
CA ALA A 284 -1.20 -5.25 8.08
C ALA A 284 -2.26 -5.62 9.14
N ALA A 285 -2.93 -6.78 9.03
CA ALA A 285 -3.85 -7.30 10.03
C ALA A 285 -3.28 -8.56 10.71
N ILE A 286 -2.80 -9.54 9.94
CA ILE A 286 -2.32 -10.82 10.49
C ILE A 286 -1.04 -10.69 11.34
N ALA A 287 -0.13 -9.77 10.99
CA ALA A 287 1.11 -9.60 11.74
C ALA A 287 0.87 -8.89 13.10
N PRO A 288 0.10 -7.78 13.19
CA PRO A 288 -0.33 -7.26 14.48
C PRO A 288 -1.14 -8.29 15.29
N ARG A 289 -2.01 -9.07 14.64
CA ARG A 289 -2.76 -10.15 15.30
C ARG A 289 -1.83 -11.23 15.88
N TYR A 290 -0.76 -11.58 15.18
CA TYR A 290 0.27 -12.51 15.66
C TYR A 290 0.97 -11.98 16.91
N LEU A 291 1.23 -10.67 16.98
CA LEU A 291 1.80 -10.02 18.16
C LEU A 291 0.83 -9.89 19.35
N GLY A 292 -0.46 -10.20 19.17
CA GLY A 292 -1.46 -10.16 20.24
C GLY A 292 -2.56 -9.10 20.09
N LEU A 293 -2.66 -8.41 18.95
CA LEU A 293 -3.76 -7.47 18.71
C LEU A 293 -5.12 -8.19 18.78
N ARG A 294 -6.03 -7.70 19.63
CA ARG A 294 -7.40 -8.24 19.76
C ARG A 294 -8.47 -7.33 19.18
N ALA A 295 -8.33 -6.03 19.37
CA ALA A 295 -9.30 -5.06 18.88
C ALA A 295 -8.63 -3.77 18.43
N VAL A 296 -9.23 -3.13 17.42
CA VAL A 296 -8.88 -1.79 17.00
C VAL A 296 -10.10 -0.91 17.23
N CYS A 297 -9.93 0.21 17.91
CA CYS A 297 -10.97 1.22 18.10
C CYS A 297 -10.61 2.46 17.26
N ALA A 298 -11.34 2.74 16.19
CA ALA A 298 -11.01 3.84 15.28
C ALA A 298 -12.21 4.74 14.95
N LEU A 299 -11.98 5.91 14.35
CA LEU A 299 -13.08 6.76 13.86
C LEU A 299 -13.65 6.24 12.53
N SER A 300 -12.79 5.68 11.67
CA SER A 300 -13.20 4.98 10.44
C SER A 300 -12.03 4.16 9.87
N TYR A 301 -12.34 3.27 8.93
CA TYR A 301 -11.36 2.32 8.38
C TYR A 301 -11.28 2.38 6.86
N GLY A 302 -10.10 2.05 6.32
CA GLY A 302 -9.97 1.63 4.93
C GLY A 302 -10.70 0.31 4.70
N ARG A 303 -11.63 0.27 3.73
CA ARG A 303 -12.55 -0.86 3.49
C ARG A 303 -11.90 -2.25 3.48
N ILE A 304 -10.77 -2.39 2.78
CA ILE A 304 -10.08 -3.69 2.65
C ILE A 304 -9.40 -4.07 3.97
N HIS A 305 -8.79 -3.10 4.66
CA HIS A 305 -8.13 -3.35 5.93
C HIS A 305 -9.14 -3.76 7.01
N TRP A 306 -10.29 -3.08 7.08
CA TRP A 306 -11.42 -3.48 7.94
C TRP A 306 -11.83 -4.94 7.75
N GLN A 307 -11.95 -5.38 6.49
CA GLN A 307 -12.24 -6.78 6.17
C GLN A 307 -11.11 -7.72 6.64
N ASN A 308 -9.84 -7.33 6.42
CA ASN A 308 -8.69 -8.14 6.80
C ASN A 308 -8.59 -8.31 8.32
N LEU A 309 -8.93 -7.29 9.12
CA LEU A 309 -8.99 -7.40 10.58
C LEU A 309 -9.92 -8.54 11.01
N ALA A 310 -11.16 -8.54 10.49
CA ALA A 310 -12.13 -9.59 10.78
C ALA A 310 -11.66 -10.98 10.29
N ASN A 311 -10.99 -11.06 9.13
CA ASN A 311 -10.47 -12.33 8.59
C ASN A 311 -9.48 -13.02 9.55
N PHE A 312 -8.78 -12.28 10.41
CA PHE A 312 -7.84 -12.82 11.41
C PHE A 312 -8.35 -12.66 12.84
N GLY A 313 -9.66 -12.47 13.02
CA GLY A 313 -10.30 -12.42 14.33
C GLY A 313 -9.93 -11.22 15.19
N VAL A 314 -9.47 -10.13 14.57
CA VAL A 314 -9.36 -8.82 15.23
C VAL A 314 -10.72 -8.13 15.15
N VAL A 315 -11.16 -7.50 16.24
CA VAL A 315 -12.45 -6.78 16.30
C VAL A 315 -12.27 -5.32 15.90
N PRO A 316 -12.77 -4.87 14.73
CA PRO A 316 -12.81 -3.45 14.39
C PRO A 316 -14.05 -2.79 15.02
N LEU A 317 -13.83 -1.76 15.85
CA LEU A 317 -14.87 -0.99 16.51
C LEU A 317 -14.78 0.48 16.13
N THR A 318 -15.92 1.12 15.92
CA THR A 318 -16.01 2.53 15.56
C THR A 318 -16.61 3.35 16.67
N PHE A 319 -15.95 4.43 17.08
CA PHE A 319 -16.52 5.38 18.05
C PHE A 319 -17.82 6.00 17.52
N THR A 320 -18.85 6.08 18.37
CA THR A 320 -20.08 6.80 18.02
C THR A 320 -19.92 8.31 18.14
N ASP A 321 -19.08 8.75 19.07
CA ASP A 321 -18.66 10.14 19.25
C ASP A 321 -17.15 10.27 18.98
N PRO A 322 -16.73 11.01 17.93
CA PRO A 322 -15.33 11.21 17.61
C PRO A 322 -14.50 11.89 18.72
N GLU A 323 -15.12 12.68 19.61
CA GLU A 323 -14.39 13.38 20.67
C GLU A 323 -13.80 12.42 21.71
N ASN A 324 -14.38 11.21 21.85
CA ASN A 324 -13.90 10.18 22.77
C ASN A 324 -12.49 9.68 22.45
N LEU A 325 -12.03 9.81 21.20
CA LEU A 325 -10.69 9.43 20.80
C LEU A 325 -9.62 10.21 21.58
N GLU A 326 -9.86 11.50 21.83
CA GLU A 326 -8.92 12.38 22.52
C GLU A 326 -8.78 12.03 24.01
N ALA A 327 -9.80 11.39 24.60
CA ALA A 327 -9.81 11.04 26.02
C ALA A 327 -9.00 9.78 26.36
N ILE A 328 -8.66 8.96 25.36
CA ILE A 328 -7.92 7.71 25.52
C ILE A 328 -6.46 7.94 25.16
N GLU A 329 -5.53 7.51 26.02
CA GLU A 329 -4.09 7.63 25.78
C GLU A 329 -3.42 6.27 25.57
N GLN A 330 -2.25 6.28 24.93
CA GLN A 330 -1.40 5.09 24.88
C GLN A 330 -1.01 4.66 26.29
N GLY A 331 -1.13 3.37 26.58
CA GLY A 331 -0.91 2.78 27.90
C GLY A 331 -2.15 2.73 28.80
N ASP A 332 -3.27 3.37 28.43
CA ASP A 332 -4.53 3.18 29.15
C ASP A 332 -4.98 1.71 29.07
N GLU A 333 -5.51 1.17 30.17
CA GLU A 333 -6.04 -0.19 30.21
C GLU A 333 -7.51 -0.18 29.81
N LEU A 334 -7.80 -0.80 28.67
CA LEU A 334 -9.14 -0.91 28.13
C LEU A 334 -9.72 -2.30 28.41
N ALA A 335 -11.04 -2.37 28.51
CA ALA A 335 -11.78 -3.60 28.67
C ALA A 335 -13.04 -3.61 27.79
N LEU A 336 -13.30 -4.76 27.20
CA LEU A 336 -14.56 -5.11 26.55
C LEU A 336 -15.16 -6.28 27.33
N ASP A 337 -16.32 -6.05 27.94
CA ASP A 337 -17.06 -7.07 28.67
C ASP A 337 -18.11 -7.70 27.73
N ASP A 338 -18.24 -9.03 27.75
CA ASP A 338 -19.22 -9.80 26.96
C ASP A 338 -19.23 -9.47 25.45
N ILE A 339 -18.05 -9.18 24.87
CA ILE A 339 -17.90 -8.75 23.47
C ILE A 339 -18.51 -9.73 22.48
N VAL A 340 -18.44 -11.03 22.77
CA VAL A 340 -19.02 -12.07 21.91
C VAL A 340 -20.54 -11.90 21.81
N ALA A 341 -21.22 -11.58 22.92
CA ALA A 341 -22.67 -11.35 22.92
C ALA A 341 -23.01 -9.99 22.31
N ALA A 342 -22.23 -8.95 22.59
CA ALA A 342 -22.46 -7.61 22.06
C ALA A 342 -22.34 -7.54 20.52
N LEU A 343 -21.40 -8.30 19.93
CA LEU A 343 -21.30 -8.43 18.47
C LEU A 343 -22.54 -9.08 17.83
N ASP A 344 -23.25 -9.93 18.57
CA ASP A 344 -24.44 -10.64 18.07
C ASP A 344 -25.71 -9.79 18.14
N SER A 345 -25.83 -8.94 19.16
CA SER A 345 -27.00 -8.09 19.32
C SER A 345 -27.05 -6.98 18.27
N GLY A 346 -25.89 -6.60 17.71
CA GLY A 346 -25.77 -5.45 16.82
C GLY A 346 -26.06 -4.13 17.53
N GLU A 347 -26.03 -4.13 18.86
CA GLU A 347 -26.19 -2.96 19.71
C GLU A 347 -24.86 -2.23 19.88
N ASP A 348 -24.93 -1.08 20.53
CA ASP A 348 -23.76 -0.33 20.94
C ASP A 348 -22.88 -1.16 21.90
N ILE A 349 -21.58 -1.19 21.61
CA ILE A 349 -20.55 -1.86 22.39
C ILE A 349 -19.97 -0.86 23.39
N THR A 350 -19.94 -1.24 24.67
CA THR A 350 -19.33 -0.41 25.72
C THR A 350 -17.85 -0.76 25.87
N LEU A 351 -16.98 0.23 25.67
CA LEU A 351 -15.55 0.15 25.97
C LEU A 351 -15.27 0.84 27.30
N HIS A 352 -14.69 0.11 28.25
CA HIS A 352 -14.34 0.65 29.55
C HIS A 352 -12.83 0.95 29.62
N ASN A 353 -12.47 2.21 29.77
CA ASN A 353 -11.11 2.63 30.12
C ASN A 353 -10.96 2.58 31.64
N ARG A 354 -10.33 1.51 32.14
CA ARG A 354 -10.15 1.22 33.56
C ARG A 354 -9.14 2.17 34.22
N THR A 355 -8.16 2.65 33.47
CA THR A 355 -7.17 3.63 33.96
C THR A 355 -7.84 4.95 34.34
N ARG A 356 -8.89 5.34 33.59
CA ARG A 356 -9.58 6.63 33.75
C ARG A 356 -10.96 6.51 34.39
N ASP A 357 -11.45 5.29 34.63
CA ASP A 357 -12.83 4.99 35.04
C ASP A 357 -13.88 5.66 34.13
N GLN A 358 -13.64 5.60 32.82
CA GLN A 358 -14.50 6.18 31.78
C GLN A 358 -15.05 5.10 30.85
N ARG A 359 -16.29 5.29 30.39
CA ARG A 359 -16.95 4.38 29.45
C ARG A 359 -17.28 5.11 28.16
N TYR A 360 -17.01 4.46 27.04
CA TYR A 360 -17.28 4.98 25.71
C TYR A 360 -18.17 4.02 24.94
N THR A 361 -18.99 4.60 24.06
CA THR A 361 -19.89 3.85 23.19
C THR A 361 -19.25 3.69 21.81
N LEU A 362 -19.17 2.45 21.34
CA LEU A 362 -18.68 2.07 20.02
C LEU A 362 -19.71 1.24 19.29
N ARG A 363 -19.52 1.06 17.98
CA ARG A 363 -20.38 0.25 17.11
C ARG A 363 -19.54 -0.56 16.12
N HIS A 364 -20.17 -1.50 15.43
CA HIS A 364 -19.57 -2.21 14.30
C HIS A 364 -20.57 -2.37 13.15
N ASP A 365 -20.05 -2.46 11.93
CA ASP A 365 -20.84 -2.79 10.73
C ASP A 365 -20.54 -4.21 10.21
N LEU A 366 -20.05 -5.09 11.10
CA LEU A 366 -19.69 -6.47 10.76
C LEU A 366 -20.91 -7.29 10.34
N SER A 367 -20.79 -8.02 9.24
CA SER A 367 -21.77 -9.03 8.84
C SER A 367 -21.74 -10.23 9.79
N ARG A 368 -22.82 -11.03 9.77
CA ARG A 368 -22.89 -12.27 10.56
C ARG A 368 -21.69 -13.18 10.34
N ARG A 369 -21.29 -13.38 9.08
CA ARG A 369 -20.14 -14.23 8.74
C ARG A 369 -18.84 -13.68 9.34
N GLN A 370 -18.65 -12.36 9.37
CA GLN A 370 -17.44 -11.78 9.98
C GLN A 370 -17.43 -11.92 11.50
N ILE A 371 -18.59 -11.80 12.15
CA ILE A 371 -18.73 -12.09 13.58
C ILE A 371 -18.36 -13.56 13.84
N ASP A 372 -18.84 -14.48 13.01
CA ASP A 372 -18.47 -15.90 13.12
C ASP A 372 -16.95 -16.11 12.89
N MET A 373 -16.31 -15.41 11.94
CA MET A 373 -14.84 -15.46 11.76
C MET A 373 -14.10 -15.06 13.04
N ILE A 374 -14.54 -13.98 13.71
CA ILE A 374 -13.95 -13.49 14.96
C ILE A 374 -14.12 -14.50 16.10
N ARG A 375 -15.31 -15.10 16.21
CA ARG A 375 -15.62 -16.12 17.24
C ARG A 375 -14.80 -17.39 17.10
N HIS A 376 -14.40 -17.73 15.89
CA HIS A 376 -13.53 -18.88 15.64
C HIS A 376 -12.04 -18.51 15.62
N GLY A 377 -11.70 -17.24 15.86
CA GLY A 377 -10.34 -16.73 15.89
C GLY A 377 -9.79 -16.35 14.51
N SER A 378 -10.31 -16.91 13.42
CA SER A 378 -10.07 -16.45 12.05
C SER A 378 -11.04 -17.08 11.05
N LEU A 379 -11.05 -16.55 9.82
CA LEU A 379 -11.70 -17.18 8.67
C LEU A 379 -11.19 -18.60 8.40
N ILE A 380 -9.88 -18.84 8.56
CA ILE A 380 -9.27 -20.14 8.30
C ILE A 380 -9.78 -21.18 9.30
N GLU A 381 -9.88 -20.80 10.57
CA GLU A 381 -10.41 -21.68 11.62
C GLU A 381 -11.90 -21.95 11.44
N LEU A 382 -12.70 -20.92 11.08
CA LEU A 382 -14.11 -21.10 10.74
C LEU A 382 -14.28 -22.14 9.60
N VAL A 383 -13.58 -21.95 8.48
CA VAL A 383 -13.66 -22.87 7.33
C VAL A 383 -13.18 -24.27 7.71
N ARG A 384 -12.16 -24.39 8.55
CA ARG A 384 -11.68 -25.69 9.04
C ARG A 384 -12.75 -26.42 9.87
N GLN A 385 -13.58 -25.70 10.60
CA GLN A 385 -14.72 -26.30 11.31
C GLN A 385 -15.89 -26.63 10.38
N GLU A 386 -16.18 -25.78 9.39
CA GLU A 386 -17.23 -26.02 8.38
C GLU A 386 -16.93 -27.22 7.46
N THR A 387 -15.65 -27.58 7.30
CA THR A 387 -15.17 -28.64 6.36
C THR A 387 -14.79 -29.96 7.02
N LYS A 388 -14.87 -30.04 8.36
CA LYS A 388 -14.80 -31.30 9.11
C LYS A 388 -16.18 -31.96 9.14
#